data_AF-A0A1V0GTZ6-F1
#
_entry.id   AF-A0A1V0GTZ6-F1
#
_cell.length_a   1.000
_cell.length_b   1.000
_cell.length_c   1.000
_cell.angle_alpha   90.00
_cell.angle_beta   90.00
_cell.angle_gamma   90.00
#
_symmetry.space_group_name_H-M   'P 1'
#
loop_
_entity.id
_entity.type
_entity.pdbx_description
1 polymer ?
#
loop_
_entity_poly.entity_id
_entity_poly.type
_entity_poly.pdbx_seq_one_letter_code
_entity_poly.pdbx_strand_id
1 'polypeptide(L)' 'MGNGNRPTPEFRREAVRLALTSGRTRREIAEDLGIGLSTLTRWLGQERDASEPGEAPVDLHAE' A
#
# COMPACT_ATOMS: atom_id res chain seq x y z
N MET A 1 2.20 -0.84 -23.34
CA MET A 1 2.80 -1.85 -22.44
C MET A 1 2.36 -1.52 -21.02
N GLY A 2 1.32 -2.19 -20.52
CA GLY A 2 0.83 -1.99 -19.16
C GLY A 2 1.58 -2.92 -18.23
N ASN A 3 2.72 -2.48 -17.69
CA ASN A 3 3.39 -3.24 -16.65
C ASN A 3 2.54 -3.13 -15.39
N GLY A 4 1.93 -4.24 -14.97
CA GLY A 4 1.21 -4.36 -13.72
C GLY A 4 2.17 -4.21 -12.54
N ASN A 5 2.62 -2.98 -12.26
CA ASN A 5 3.33 -2.65 -11.04
C ASN A 5 2.31 -2.59 -9.90
N ARG A 6 1.75 -3.74 -9.52
CA ARG A 6 1.04 -3.85 -8.26
C ARG A 6 2.08 -3.66 -7.16
N PRO A 7 2.01 -2.59 -6.37
CA PRO A 7 2.93 -2.39 -5.27
C PRO A 7 2.85 -3.58 -4.32
N THR A 8 4.02 -4.10 -3.93
CA THR A 8 4.10 -5.26 -3.04
C THR A 8 3.47 -4.93 -1.69
N PRO A 9 2.94 -5.93 -0.96
CA PRO A 9 2.38 -5.71 0.37
C PRO A 9 3.41 -5.13 1.36
N GLU A 10 4.70 -5.39 1.16
CA GLU A 10 5.79 -4.80 1.93
C GLU A 10 5.97 -3.31 1.59
N PHE A 11 5.97 -2.96 0.30
CA PHE A 11 6.04 -1.56 -0.14
C PHE A 11 4.85 -0.75 0.40
N ARG A 12 3.65 -1.33 0.36
CA ARG A 12 2.45 -0.72 0.93
C ARG A 12 2.60 -0.47 2.43
N ARG A 13 3.05 -1.46 3.20
CA ARG A 13 3.25 -1.32 4.66
C ARG A 13 4.28 -0.23 4.98
N GLU A 14 5.36 -0.17 4.21
CA GLU A 14 6.38 0.86 4.38
C GLU A 14 5.82 2.26 4.05
N ALA A 15 5.09 2.40 2.94
CA ALA A 15 4.45 3.66 2.57
C ALA A 15 3.48 4.17 3.64
N VAL A 16 2.68 3.26 4.22
CA VAL A 16 1.76 3.60 5.32
C VAL A 16 2.53 3.95 6.59
N ARG A 17 3.56 3.18 6.96
CA ARG A 17 4.39 3.47 8.12
C ARG A 17 5.03 4.85 8.02
N LEU A 18 5.63 5.17 6.87
CA LEU A 18 6.19 6.50 6.60
C LEU A 18 5.15 7.61 6.73
N ALA A 19 3.92 7.38 6.26
CA ALA A 19 2.83 8.35 6.37
C ALA A 19 2.34 8.57 7.81
N LEU A 20 2.53 7.60 8.69
CA LEU A 20 2.14 7.69 10.10
C LEU A 20 3.27 8.24 10.99
N THR A 21 4.54 7.95 10.67
CA THR A 21 5.68 8.24 11.53
C THR A 21 6.53 9.43 11.08
N SER A 22 6.56 9.76 9.79
CA SER A 22 7.52 10.77 9.28
C SER A 22 7.08 12.22 9.49
N GLY A 23 5.85 12.47 9.93
CA GLY A 23 5.30 13.82 10.09
C GLY A 23 5.11 14.60 8.78
N ARG A 24 5.41 13.99 7.63
CA ARG A 24 5.16 14.56 6.30
C ARG A 24 3.71 14.36 5.88
N THR A 25 3.23 15.20 4.95
CA THR A 25 1.88 15.05 4.43
C THR A 25 1.78 13.81 3.53
N ARG A 26 0.58 13.22 3.47
CA ARG A 26 0.29 12.06 2.58
C ARG A 26 0.61 12.38 1.12
N ARG A 27 0.44 13.64 0.72
CA ARG A 27 0.73 14.09 -0.64
C ARG A 27 2.22 14.02 -0.95
N GLU A 28 3.05 14.59 -0.08
CA GLU A 28 4.51 14.56 -0.26
C GLU A 28 5.05 13.13 -0.33
N ILE A 29 4.55 12.24 0.52
CA ILE A 29 4.95 10.83 0.52
C ILE A 29 4.48 10.11 -0.75
N ALA A 30 3.27 10.41 -1.23
CA ALA A 30 2.79 9.84 -2.48
C ALA A 30 3.63 10.29 -3.68
N GLU A 31 3.97 11.59 -3.73
CA GLU A 31 4.85 12.16 -4.76
C GLU A 31 6.27 11.58 -4.70
N ASP A 32 6.85 11.43 -3.50
CA ASP A 32 8.17 10.82 -3.25
C ASP A 32 8.23 9.34 -3.67
N LEU A 33 7.17 8.58 -3.37
CA LEU A 33 7.05 7.16 -3.71
C LEU A 33 6.58 6.91 -5.15
N GLY A 34 6.27 7.97 -5.91
CA GLY A 34 5.75 7.86 -7.29
C GLY A 34 4.38 7.18 -7.38
N ILE A 35 3.58 7.23 -6.30
CA ILE A 35 2.24 6.64 -6.24
C ILE A 35 1.15 7.72 -6.24
N GLY A 36 -0.06 7.35 -6.63
CA GLY A 36 -1.22 8.25 -6.52
C GLY A 36 -1.61 8.50 -5.05
N LEU A 37 -1.97 9.73 -4.71
CA LEU A 37 -2.48 10.09 -3.38
C LEU A 37 -3.71 9.24 -2.97
N SER A 38 -4.60 8.97 -3.92
CA SER A 38 -5.76 8.10 -3.71
C SER A 38 -5.36 6.66 -3.37
N THR A 39 -4.25 6.19 -3.92
CA THR A 39 -3.67 4.87 -3.63
C THR A 39 -3.19 4.81 -2.19
N LEU A 40 -2.40 5.80 -1.75
CA LEU A 40 -1.92 5.89 -0.37
C LEU A 40 -3.07 6.05 0.62
N THR A 41 -4.08 6.85 0.29
CA THR A 41 -5.28 7.06 1.12
C THR A 41 -6.08 5.77 1.28
N ARG A 42 -6.24 4.98 0.21
CA ARG A 42 -6.88 3.66 0.29
C ARG A 42 -6.10 2.70 1.20
N TRP A 43 -4.77 2.69 1.12
CA TRP A 43 -3.94 1.83 1.96
C TRP A 43 -4.04 2.18 3.43
N LEU A 44 -4.08 3.48 3.75
CA LEU A 44 -4.30 3.98 5.11
C LEU A 44 -5.66 3.58 5.66
N GLY A 45 -6.72 3.60 4.82
CA GLY A 45 -8.04 3.10 5.21
C GLY A 45 -8.03 1.58 5.46
N GLN A 46 -7.47 0.83 4.52
CA GLN A 46 -7.43 -0.63 4.59
C GLN A 46 -6.51 -1.18 5.68
N GLU A 47 -5.49 -0.47 6.17
CA GLU A 47 -4.70 -0.89 7.36
C GLU A 47 -5.56 -0.92 8.63
N ARG A 48 -6.55 -0.03 8.72
CA ARG A 48 -7.48 0.01 9.84
C ARG A 48 -8.48 -1.16 9.80
N ASP A 49 -8.86 -1.60 8.60
CA ASP A 49 -9.70 -2.79 8.39
C ASP A 49 -8.90 -4.11 8.42
N ALA A 50 -7.64 -4.11 7.98
CA ALA A 50 -6.79 -5.31 7.92
C ALA A 50 -6.20 -5.73 9.28
N SER A 51 -6.44 -4.95 10.35
CA SER A 51 -6.22 -5.41 11.71
C SER A 51 -7.17 -6.55 12.12
N GLU A 52 -8.21 -6.81 11.33
CA GLU A 52 -8.91 -8.09 11.31
C GLU A 52 -8.19 -9.02 10.30
N PRO A 53 -7.53 -10.11 10.74
CA PRO A 53 -6.77 -10.99 9.86
C PRO A 53 -7.72 -11.83 8.98
N GLY A 54 -8.17 -11.25 7.88
CA GLY A 54 -8.77 -11.96 6.75
C GLY A 54 -7.67 -12.54 5.87
N GLU A 55 -7.29 -13.77 6.19
CA GLU A 55 -6.27 -14.59 5.56
C GLU A 55 -6.42 -14.73 4.01
N ALA A 56 -5.29 -14.53 3.32
CA ALA A 56 -4.88 -15.03 2.00
C ALA A 56 -5.69 -14.70 0.72
N PRO A 57 -4.96 -14.29 -0.33
CA PRO A 57 -5.00 -15.07 -1.56
C PRO A 57 -3.62 -15.67 -1.78
N VAL A 58 -3.44 -16.91 -1.34
CA VAL A 58 -2.44 -17.79 -1.91
C VAL A 58 -2.99 -18.21 -3.28
N ASP A 59 -2.76 -17.38 -4.29
CA ASP A 59 -2.86 -17.83 -5.67
C ASP A 59 -1.72 -18.84 -5.90
N LEU A 60 -1.99 -20.09 -5.54
CA LEU A 60 -1.26 -21.25 -6.05
C LEU A 60 -1.65 -21.38 -7.53
N HIS A 61 -0.98 -20.60 -8.36
CA HIS A 61 -1.06 -20.74 -9.81
C HIS A 61 -0.33 -22.00 -10.24
N ALA A 62 -1.10 -22.93 -10.82
CA ALA A 62 -0.74 -24.00 -11.75
C ALA A 62 0.25 -25.07 -11.26
N GLU A 63 -0.18 -26.34 -11.31
CA GLU A 63 0.20 -27.34 -12.32
C GLU A 63 -0.92 -28.40 -12.42
#